data_AF-E2BAX7-F1
#
_entry.id   AF-E2BAX7-F1
#
_cell.length_a   1.000
_cell.length_b   1.000
_cell.length_c   1.000
_cell.angle_alpha   90.00
_cell.angle_beta   90.00
_cell.angle_gamma   90.00
#
_symmetry.space_group_name_H-M   'P 1'
#
loop_
_entity.id
_entity.type
_entity.pdbx_description
1 polymer ?
#
loop_
_entity_poly.entity_id
_entity_poly.type
_entity_poly.pdbx_seq_one_letter_code
_entity_poly.pdbx_strand_id
1 'polypeptide(L)'
;ECMRTGEFFLMRSMTLLKNKELDCKAILGAIETLNELSYIYIELENPMRSLQYSKKAFEIYHTYTKGQDDFPAPVNIITVIDIKTNLNPIYLLNKKYMGTLKSLFILRNKIKPELIDMDQIATYMCELLQKQLKYIPALIDNVSWATEAIKLAEYFLSRNRFNKCKMYLNIACIMIRAYFSLYFSVLIQTMSVGEQKLIYMNLKSTIFSILMYWVRYGLVLLYTSRERFIEAKREDNLCETNNSISKSATMSVKQLTESLMSPNIDCKNKIEEIIYIDEDNYITNYNDAKRIFVRILELLNYLKADKSISGEATVRVEIAQCVSRAYKYLAFYEFDKIKQMKLQKRRIEVLENCLKTLQADDNVIRSFVCFEIGVVNSIVLNIIIENLRNLNEDLNAKELLEIEQLVKKSVMYFQLYTDNHK
;
A
#
# COMPACT_ATOMS: atom_id res chain seq x y z
N GLU A 1 -30.90 -3.46 8.84
CA GLU A 1 -32.11 -3.86 8.09
C GLU A 1 -31.85 -3.93 6.58
N CYS A 2 -31.37 -2.86 5.93
CA CYS A 2 -31.08 -2.84 4.48
C CYS A 2 -30.19 -3.98 3.96
N MET A 3 -29.12 -4.35 4.68
CA MET A 3 -28.23 -5.45 4.25
C MET A 3 -28.92 -6.83 4.23
N ARG A 4 -29.81 -7.11 5.20
CA ARG A 4 -30.56 -8.38 5.24
C ARG A 4 -31.60 -8.47 4.13
N THR A 5 -32.23 -7.35 3.82
CA THR A 5 -33.14 -7.24 2.66
C THR A 5 -32.38 -7.43 1.34
N GLY A 6 -31.20 -6.83 1.21
CA GLY A 6 -30.31 -7.02 0.06
C GLY A 6 -29.88 -8.49 -0.11
N GLU A 7 -29.44 -9.14 0.97
CA GLU A 7 -29.10 -10.57 1.00
C GLU A 7 -30.26 -11.42 0.48
N PHE A 8 -31.48 -11.19 0.97
CA PHE A 8 -32.67 -11.93 0.55
C PHE A 8 -32.91 -11.86 -0.97
N PHE A 9 -32.87 -10.65 -1.56
CA PHE A 9 -33.08 -10.49 -2.99
C PHE A 9 -31.95 -11.08 -3.83
N LEU A 10 -30.70 -10.96 -3.38
CA LEU A 10 -29.54 -11.54 -4.07
C LEU A 10 -29.58 -13.08 -4.02
N MET A 11 -29.98 -13.67 -2.90
CA MET A 11 -30.18 -15.13 -2.80
C MET A 11 -31.29 -15.62 -3.74
N ARG A 12 -32.37 -14.85 -3.89
CA ARG A 12 -33.42 -15.13 -4.87
C ARG A 12 -32.90 -15.01 -6.32
N SER A 13 -32.09 -14.00 -6.62
CA SER A 13 -31.40 -13.87 -7.91
C SER A 13 -30.54 -15.10 -8.22
N MET A 14 -29.72 -15.55 -7.25
CA MET A 14 -28.93 -16.78 -7.41
C MET A 14 -29.77 -18.02 -7.67
N THR A 15 -30.96 -18.10 -7.08
CA THR A 15 -31.90 -19.21 -7.31
C THR A 15 -32.42 -19.21 -8.75
N LEU A 16 -32.69 -18.03 -9.33
CA LEU A 16 -33.13 -17.87 -10.72
C LEU A 16 -32.01 -18.16 -11.73
N LEU A 17 -30.76 -17.85 -11.37
CA LEU A 17 -29.58 -18.05 -12.20
C LEU A 17 -29.01 -19.47 -12.14
N LYS A 18 -29.52 -20.32 -11.24
CA LYS A 18 -29.05 -21.70 -11.04
C LYS A 18 -29.09 -22.49 -12.35
N ASN A 19 -27.98 -23.18 -12.64
CA ASN A 19 -27.72 -23.96 -13.86
C ASN A 19 -27.60 -23.12 -15.15
N LYS A 20 -27.59 -21.79 -15.03
CA LYS A 20 -27.46 -20.84 -16.14
C LYS A 20 -26.27 -19.90 -15.95
N GLU A 21 -25.49 -20.07 -14.89
CA GLU A 21 -24.42 -19.13 -14.52
C GLU A 21 -23.34 -18.96 -15.60
N LEU A 22 -23.20 -19.94 -16.49
CA LEU A 22 -22.24 -19.95 -17.61
C LEU A 22 -22.87 -19.52 -18.94
N ASP A 23 -24.15 -19.15 -18.98
CA ASP A 23 -24.77 -18.61 -20.19
C ASP A 23 -24.28 -17.16 -20.42
N CYS A 24 -23.97 -16.80 -21.67
CA CYS A 24 -23.54 -15.45 -22.03
C CYS A 24 -24.57 -14.37 -21.63
N LYS A 25 -25.84 -14.73 -21.51
CA LYS A 25 -26.94 -13.84 -21.06
C LYS A 25 -27.02 -13.68 -19.54
N ALA A 26 -26.40 -14.58 -18.79
CA ALA A 26 -26.56 -14.66 -17.33
C ALA A 26 -25.27 -14.39 -16.57
N ILE A 27 -24.09 -14.61 -17.17
CA ILE A 27 -22.80 -14.56 -16.49
C ILE A 27 -22.52 -13.22 -15.79
N LEU A 28 -22.85 -12.09 -16.43
CA LEU A 28 -22.66 -10.77 -15.83
C LEU A 28 -23.46 -10.63 -14.53
N GLY A 29 -24.72 -11.08 -14.56
CA GLY A 29 -25.60 -11.06 -13.38
C GLY A 29 -25.16 -12.07 -12.31
N ALA A 30 -24.66 -13.24 -12.72
CA ALA A 30 -24.18 -14.26 -11.80
C ALA A 30 -22.95 -13.79 -11.00
N ILE A 31 -21.92 -13.29 -11.68
CA ILE A 31 -20.71 -12.78 -11.02
C ILE A 31 -21.04 -11.57 -10.15
N GLU A 32 -21.87 -10.64 -10.64
CA GLU A 32 -22.30 -9.48 -9.85
C GLU A 32 -23.01 -9.90 -8.56
N THR A 33 -24.01 -10.80 -8.67
CA THR A 33 -24.78 -11.26 -7.52
C THR A 33 -23.87 -11.92 -6.47
N LEU A 34 -22.90 -12.72 -6.92
CA LEU A 34 -21.93 -13.35 -6.03
C LEU A 34 -20.97 -12.36 -5.38
N ASN A 35 -20.52 -11.33 -6.11
CA ASN A 35 -19.68 -10.27 -5.56
C ASN A 35 -20.42 -9.46 -4.49
N GLU A 36 -21.67 -9.10 -4.74
CA GLU A 36 -22.50 -8.36 -3.78
C GLU A 36 -22.80 -9.20 -2.53
N LEU A 37 -23.12 -10.49 -2.69
CA LEU A 37 -23.23 -11.41 -1.55
C LEU A 37 -21.91 -11.49 -0.78
N SER A 38 -20.79 -11.63 -1.48
CA SER A 38 -19.46 -11.66 -0.88
C SER A 38 -19.18 -10.40 -0.05
N TYR A 39 -19.54 -9.22 -0.57
CA TYR A 39 -19.40 -7.95 0.14
C TYR A 39 -20.28 -7.90 1.40
N ILE A 40 -21.56 -8.27 1.29
CA ILE A 40 -22.47 -8.31 2.45
C ILE A 40 -21.90 -9.19 3.57
N TYR A 41 -21.34 -10.37 3.27
CA TYR A 41 -20.77 -11.20 4.32
C TYR A 41 -19.42 -10.71 4.86
N ILE A 42 -18.69 -9.86 4.14
CA ILE A 42 -17.52 -9.15 4.70
C ILE A 42 -17.98 -8.17 5.77
N GLU A 43 -19.05 -7.43 5.49
CA GLU A 43 -19.64 -6.43 6.40
C GLU A 43 -20.34 -7.08 7.59
N LEU A 44 -20.96 -8.25 7.40
CA LEU A 44 -21.55 -9.06 8.48
C LEU A 44 -20.51 -9.88 9.27
N GLU A 45 -19.21 -9.59 9.09
CA GLU A 45 -18.09 -10.27 9.76
C GLU A 45 -18.10 -11.81 9.60
N ASN A 46 -18.60 -12.31 8.47
CA ASN A 46 -18.61 -13.72 8.12
C ASN A 46 -17.69 -14.01 6.93
N PRO A 47 -16.36 -14.02 7.13
CA PRO A 47 -15.40 -14.12 6.05
C PRO A 47 -15.41 -15.48 5.35
N MET A 48 -15.81 -16.55 6.04
CA MET A 48 -15.91 -17.89 5.44
C MET A 48 -17.03 -17.97 4.41
N ARG A 49 -18.19 -17.37 4.70
CA ARG A 49 -19.31 -17.35 3.76
C ARG A 49 -19.03 -16.40 2.58
N SER A 50 -18.37 -15.27 2.85
CA SER A 50 -17.86 -14.40 1.80
C SER A 50 -16.90 -15.12 0.85
N LEU A 51 -15.96 -15.90 1.40
CA LEU A 51 -15.00 -16.70 0.63
C LEU A 51 -15.71 -17.68 -0.31
N GLN A 52 -16.77 -18.34 0.14
CA GLN A 52 -17.53 -19.29 -0.69
C GLN A 52 -18.09 -18.61 -1.95
N TYR A 53 -18.71 -17.42 -1.80
CA TYR A 53 -19.27 -16.71 -2.94
C TYR A 53 -18.18 -16.16 -3.87
N SER A 54 -17.10 -15.60 -3.31
CA SER A 54 -15.95 -15.15 -4.09
C SER A 54 -15.30 -16.29 -4.88
N LYS A 55 -15.10 -17.47 -4.28
CA LYS A 55 -14.57 -18.65 -4.99
C LYS A 55 -15.51 -19.13 -6.08
N LYS A 56 -16.82 -19.17 -5.82
CA LYS A 56 -17.80 -19.53 -6.86
C LYS A 56 -17.77 -18.55 -8.05
N ALA A 57 -17.68 -17.24 -7.79
CA ALA A 57 -17.57 -16.24 -8.85
C ALA A 57 -16.28 -16.40 -9.66
N PHE A 58 -15.18 -16.69 -8.96
CA PHE A 58 -13.89 -16.97 -9.59
C PHE A 58 -13.95 -18.20 -10.50
N GLU A 59 -14.52 -19.31 -10.01
CA GLU A 59 -14.72 -20.54 -10.78
C GLU A 59 -15.61 -20.33 -12.01
N ILE A 60 -16.72 -19.58 -11.88
CA ILE A 60 -17.62 -19.25 -12.99
C ILE A 60 -16.87 -18.49 -14.09
N TYR A 61 -16.10 -17.46 -13.73
CA TYR A 61 -15.33 -16.68 -14.70
C TYR A 61 -14.32 -17.56 -15.45
N HIS A 62 -13.56 -18.39 -14.74
CA HIS A 62 -12.58 -19.28 -15.37
C HIS A 62 -13.22 -20.35 -16.25
N THR A 63 -14.34 -20.92 -15.81
CA THR A 63 -15.06 -21.94 -16.57
C THR A 63 -15.63 -21.36 -17.86
N TYR A 64 -16.15 -20.14 -17.81
CA TYR A 64 -16.71 -19.46 -18.97
C TYR A 64 -15.66 -19.03 -19.99
N THR A 65 -14.58 -18.40 -19.51
CA THR A 65 -13.50 -17.89 -20.37
C THR A 65 -12.54 -18.99 -20.83
N LYS A 66 -12.53 -20.14 -20.12
CA LYS A 66 -11.54 -21.22 -20.30
C LYS A 66 -10.08 -20.75 -20.23
N GLY A 67 -9.84 -19.60 -19.58
CA GLY A 67 -8.53 -18.96 -19.54
C GLY A 67 -8.06 -18.35 -20.86
N GLN A 68 -8.95 -18.19 -21.84
CA GLN A 68 -8.66 -17.66 -23.16
C GLN A 68 -9.43 -16.34 -23.41
N ASP A 69 -9.05 -15.61 -24.44
CA ASP A 69 -9.76 -14.39 -24.89
C ASP A 69 -10.85 -14.71 -25.94
N ASP A 70 -10.93 -15.97 -26.39
CA ASP A 70 -11.94 -16.46 -27.33
C ASP A 70 -13.06 -17.19 -26.58
N PHE A 71 -14.08 -16.43 -26.20
CA PHE A 71 -15.27 -16.93 -25.53
C PHE A 71 -16.50 -16.14 -26.00
N PRO A 72 -17.72 -16.70 -25.89
CA PRO A 72 -18.94 -16.00 -26.28
C PRO A 72 -19.03 -14.63 -25.59
N ALA A 73 -19.23 -13.55 -26.34
CA ALA A 73 -19.36 -12.23 -25.75
C ALA A 73 -20.57 -12.21 -24.78
N PRO A 74 -20.39 -11.73 -23.53
CA PRO A 74 -21.52 -11.58 -22.61
C PRO A 74 -22.56 -10.61 -23.17
N VAL A 75 -23.83 -10.82 -22.81
CA VAL A 75 -24.93 -9.93 -23.19
C VAL A 75 -25.18 -8.95 -22.06
N ASN A 76 -25.03 -7.66 -22.33
CA ASN A 76 -25.48 -6.62 -21.41
C ASN A 76 -27.01 -6.47 -21.54
N ILE A 77 -27.78 -6.87 -20.53
CA ILE A 77 -29.25 -6.81 -20.61
C ILE A 77 -29.77 -5.37 -20.79
N ILE A 78 -29.00 -4.37 -20.37
CA ILE A 78 -29.32 -2.95 -20.54
C ILE A 78 -29.34 -2.56 -22.02
N THR A 79 -28.47 -3.15 -22.84
CA THR A 79 -28.49 -2.92 -24.30
C THR A 79 -29.63 -3.66 -25.00
N VAL A 80 -30.19 -4.71 -24.38
CA VAL A 80 -31.35 -5.45 -24.90
C VAL A 80 -32.65 -4.64 -24.74
N ILE A 81 -32.70 -3.74 -23.74
CA ILE A 81 -33.84 -2.85 -23.48
C ILE A 81 -33.65 -1.45 -24.11
N ASP A 82 -32.86 -1.35 -25.19
CA ASP A 82 -32.59 -0.13 -25.96
C ASP A 82 -31.98 1.06 -25.19
N ILE A 83 -31.43 0.81 -24.00
CA ILE A 83 -30.61 1.82 -23.31
C ILE A 83 -29.21 1.77 -23.92
N LYS A 84 -28.87 2.80 -24.71
CA LYS A 84 -27.56 2.93 -25.34
C LYS A 84 -26.45 2.94 -24.27
N THR A 85 -25.63 1.89 -24.24
CA THR A 85 -24.40 1.87 -23.45
C THR A 85 -23.21 1.66 -24.38
N ASN A 86 -22.21 2.54 -24.30
CA ASN A 86 -20.97 2.44 -25.08
C ASN A 86 -19.97 1.44 -24.46
N LEU A 87 -20.37 0.66 -23.46
CA LEU A 87 -19.48 -0.22 -22.71
C LEU A 87 -19.39 -1.59 -23.36
N ASN A 88 -18.15 -2.00 -23.66
CA ASN A 88 -17.86 -3.33 -24.19
C ASN A 88 -18.27 -4.41 -23.14
N PRO A 89 -19.12 -5.39 -23.49
CA PRO A 89 -19.54 -6.43 -22.54
C PRO A 89 -18.42 -7.30 -21.97
N ILE A 90 -17.33 -7.50 -22.73
CA ILE A 90 -16.14 -8.20 -22.24
C ILE A 90 -15.44 -7.36 -21.17
N TYR A 91 -15.34 -6.04 -21.39
CA TYR A 91 -14.82 -5.13 -20.37
C TYR A 91 -15.68 -5.13 -19.10
N LEU A 92 -17.01 -5.15 -19.24
CA LEU A 92 -17.92 -5.29 -18.09
C LEU A 92 -17.66 -6.57 -17.31
N LEU A 93 -17.52 -7.70 -17.99
CA LEU A 93 -17.21 -8.98 -17.36
C LEU A 93 -15.87 -8.91 -16.60
N ASN A 94 -14.82 -8.38 -17.25
CA ASN A 94 -13.51 -8.19 -16.62
C ASN A 94 -13.56 -7.24 -15.42
N LYS A 95 -14.39 -6.18 -15.49
CA LYS A 95 -14.63 -5.28 -14.36
C LYS A 95 -15.31 -5.99 -13.20
N LYS A 96 -16.31 -6.84 -13.45
CA LYS A 96 -16.98 -7.64 -12.41
C LYS A 96 -16.03 -8.66 -11.80
N TYR A 97 -15.24 -9.35 -12.62
CA TYR A 97 -14.24 -10.31 -12.13
C TYR A 97 -13.11 -9.64 -11.33
N MET A 98 -12.69 -8.42 -11.71
CA MET A 98 -11.81 -7.61 -10.85
C MET A 98 -12.43 -7.34 -9.47
N GLY A 99 -13.75 -7.17 -9.39
CA GLY A 99 -14.50 -7.13 -8.13
C GLY A 99 -14.32 -8.39 -7.29
N THR A 100 -14.43 -9.57 -7.91
CA THR A 100 -14.19 -10.87 -7.25
C THR A 100 -12.77 -10.97 -6.68
N LEU A 101 -11.76 -10.61 -7.48
CA LEU A 101 -10.36 -10.65 -7.06
C LEU A 101 -10.09 -9.68 -5.89
N LYS A 102 -10.71 -8.49 -5.90
CA LYS A 102 -10.65 -7.55 -4.78
C LYS A 102 -11.23 -8.15 -3.49
N SER A 103 -12.39 -8.80 -3.58
CA SER A 103 -13.01 -9.45 -2.42
C SER A 103 -12.09 -10.53 -1.84
N LEU A 104 -11.50 -11.38 -2.67
CA LEU A 104 -10.52 -12.37 -2.23
C LEU A 104 -9.28 -11.72 -1.58
N PHE A 105 -8.79 -10.62 -2.16
CA PHE A 105 -7.66 -9.88 -1.61
C PHE A 105 -7.95 -9.28 -0.23
N ILE A 106 -9.17 -8.76 -0.01
CA ILE A 106 -9.64 -8.26 1.30
C ILE A 106 -9.73 -9.40 2.31
N LEU A 107 -10.24 -10.56 1.90
CA LEU A 107 -10.43 -11.71 2.77
C LEU A 107 -9.11 -12.29 3.31
N ARG A 108 -7.98 -12.12 2.61
CA ARG A 108 -6.67 -12.65 3.02
C ARG A 108 -6.30 -12.34 4.47
N ASN A 109 -6.71 -11.17 4.99
CA ASN A 109 -6.39 -10.72 6.35
C ASN A 109 -7.38 -11.25 7.39
N LYS A 110 -8.52 -11.81 6.96
CA LYS A 110 -9.63 -12.27 7.82
C LYS A 110 -9.73 -13.80 7.91
N ILE A 111 -8.95 -14.55 7.11
CA ILE A 111 -9.01 -16.01 7.07
C ILE A 111 -7.62 -16.64 7.12
N LYS A 112 -7.58 -17.96 7.28
CA LYS A 112 -6.34 -18.75 7.26
C LYS A 112 -5.62 -18.63 5.90
N PRO A 113 -4.29 -18.41 5.88
CA PRO A 113 -3.53 -18.18 4.64
C PRO A 113 -3.66 -19.30 3.60
N GLU A 114 -3.84 -20.55 4.01
CA GLU A 114 -3.91 -21.72 3.12
C GLU A 114 -5.20 -21.76 2.28
N LEU A 115 -6.21 -20.98 2.66
CA LEU A 115 -7.51 -20.99 1.99
C LEU A 115 -7.54 -20.13 0.72
N ILE A 116 -6.56 -19.24 0.53
CA ILE A 116 -6.47 -18.34 -0.61
C ILE A 116 -5.06 -18.40 -1.20
N ASP A 117 -4.96 -18.78 -2.47
CA ASP A 117 -3.73 -18.63 -3.24
C ASP A 117 -3.56 -17.17 -3.69
N MET A 118 -2.82 -16.41 -2.89
CA MET A 118 -2.55 -15.00 -3.17
C MET A 118 -1.62 -14.78 -4.37
N ASP A 119 -0.72 -15.72 -4.68
CA ASP A 119 0.15 -15.60 -5.86
C ASP A 119 -0.68 -15.75 -7.14
N GLN A 120 -1.63 -16.68 -7.15
CA GLN A 120 -2.59 -16.86 -8.24
C GLN A 120 -3.49 -15.62 -8.41
N ILE A 121 -4.09 -15.11 -7.32
CA ILE A 121 -4.93 -13.90 -7.38
C ILE A 121 -4.15 -12.70 -7.90
N ALA A 122 -2.94 -12.48 -7.38
CA ALA A 122 -2.10 -11.37 -7.82
C ALA A 122 -1.79 -11.50 -9.33
N THR A 123 -1.51 -12.70 -9.82
CA THR A 123 -1.26 -12.97 -11.24
C THR A 123 -2.47 -12.60 -12.10
N TYR A 124 -3.67 -13.04 -11.74
CA TYR A 124 -4.88 -12.69 -12.49
C TYR A 124 -5.22 -11.20 -12.43
N MET A 125 -5.01 -10.54 -11.29
CA MET A 125 -5.15 -9.09 -11.21
C MET A 125 -4.17 -8.38 -12.15
N CYS A 126 -2.91 -8.84 -12.21
CA CYS A 126 -1.89 -8.30 -13.13
C CYS A 126 -2.34 -8.43 -14.59
N GLU A 127 -2.79 -9.62 -14.99
CA GLU A 127 -3.26 -9.90 -16.35
C GLU A 127 -4.49 -9.06 -16.73
N LEU A 128 -5.48 -8.94 -15.84
CA LEU A 128 -6.66 -8.11 -16.10
C LEU A 128 -6.30 -6.64 -16.25
N LEU A 129 -5.44 -6.10 -15.39
CA LEU A 129 -4.99 -4.73 -15.48
C LEU A 129 -4.28 -4.49 -16.83
N GLN A 130 -3.42 -5.42 -17.26
CA GLN A 130 -2.77 -5.36 -18.57
C GLN A 130 -3.79 -5.44 -19.73
N LYS A 131 -4.80 -6.29 -19.64
CA LYS A 131 -5.89 -6.34 -20.63
C LYS A 131 -6.68 -5.03 -20.68
N GLN A 132 -6.93 -4.41 -19.53
CA GLN A 132 -7.63 -3.13 -19.43
C GLN A 132 -6.89 -1.99 -20.14
N LEU A 133 -5.55 -2.01 -20.15
CA LEU A 133 -4.74 -1.02 -20.86
C LEU A 133 -4.91 -1.06 -22.38
N LYS A 134 -5.35 -2.19 -22.94
CA LYS A 134 -5.62 -2.32 -24.38
C LYS A 134 -6.91 -1.56 -24.80
N TYR A 135 -7.74 -1.17 -23.85
CA TYR A 135 -8.95 -0.37 -24.12
C TYR A 135 -8.62 1.12 -24.07
N ILE A 136 -9.45 1.94 -24.74
CA ILE A 136 -9.25 3.39 -24.84
C ILE A 136 -9.14 4.01 -23.43
N PRO A 137 -8.11 4.83 -23.13
CA PRO A 137 -7.89 5.43 -21.81
C PRO A 137 -9.11 6.17 -21.22
N ALA A 138 -10.00 6.70 -22.06
CA ALA A 138 -11.23 7.37 -21.64
C ALA A 138 -12.29 6.43 -21.01
N LEU A 139 -12.20 5.11 -21.23
CA LEU A 139 -13.11 4.11 -20.66
C LEU A 139 -12.57 3.52 -19.34
N ILE A 140 -11.32 3.80 -19.00
CA ILE A 140 -10.67 3.31 -17.80
C ILE A 140 -10.99 4.25 -16.64
N ASP A 141 -11.53 3.68 -15.56
CA ASP A 141 -11.60 4.36 -14.28
C ASP A 141 -10.19 4.45 -13.69
N ASN A 142 -9.46 5.52 -14.03
CA ASN A 142 -8.06 5.69 -13.67
C ASN A 142 -7.82 5.68 -12.15
N VAL A 143 -8.79 6.16 -11.35
CA VAL A 143 -8.66 6.19 -9.89
C VAL A 143 -8.80 4.78 -9.31
N SER A 144 -9.81 4.01 -9.76
CA SER A 144 -9.91 2.58 -9.39
C SER A 144 -8.67 1.82 -9.89
N TRP A 145 -8.24 2.05 -11.12
CA TRP A 145 -7.07 1.37 -11.67
C TRP A 145 -5.81 1.63 -10.83
N ALA A 146 -5.55 2.89 -10.46
CA ALA A 146 -4.44 3.25 -9.59
C ALA A 146 -4.54 2.58 -8.21
N THR A 147 -5.74 2.54 -7.62
CA THR A 147 -6.00 1.83 -6.35
C THR A 147 -5.64 0.34 -6.43
N GLU A 148 -5.92 -0.27 -7.58
CA GLU A 148 -5.69 -1.70 -7.81
C GLU A 148 -4.20 -2.01 -8.01
N ALA A 149 -3.49 -1.11 -8.69
CA ALA A 149 -2.05 -1.16 -8.79
C ALA A 149 -1.37 -0.99 -7.42
N ILE A 150 -1.87 -0.09 -6.57
CA ILE A 150 -1.34 0.10 -5.20
C ILE A 150 -1.49 -1.19 -4.38
N LYS A 151 -2.64 -1.88 -4.46
CA LYS A 151 -2.83 -3.17 -3.77
C LYS A 151 -1.82 -4.22 -4.24
N LEU A 152 -1.57 -4.32 -5.54
CA LEU A 152 -0.54 -5.21 -6.07
C LEU A 152 0.86 -4.82 -5.58
N ALA A 153 1.17 -3.52 -5.54
CA ALA A 153 2.43 -3.02 -5.02
C ALA A 153 2.62 -3.40 -3.54
N GLU A 154 1.59 -3.22 -2.71
CA GLU A 154 1.59 -3.65 -1.31
C GLU A 154 1.88 -5.15 -1.17
N TYR A 155 1.18 -5.98 -1.96
CA TYR A 155 1.39 -7.42 -1.95
C TYR A 155 2.83 -7.80 -2.33
N PHE A 156 3.35 -7.25 -3.43
CA PHE A 156 4.72 -7.54 -3.85
C PHE A 156 5.77 -7.03 -2.85
N LEU A 157 5.51 -5.89 -2.19
CA LEU A 157 6.37 -5.38 -1.13
C LEU A 157 6.43 -6.35 0.06
N SER A 158 5.29 -6.88 0.50
CA SER A 158 5.22 -7.86 1.59
C SER A 158 5.98 -9.17 1.29
N ARG A 159 6.23 -9.45 0.01
CA ARG A 159 7.00 -10.61 -0.47
C ARG A 159 8.44 -10.26 -0.86
N ASN A 160 8.92 -9.06 -0.54
CA ASN A 160 10.25 -8.54 -0.92
C ASN A 160 10.51 -8.59 -2.44
N ARG A 161 9.45 -8.56 -3.28
CA ARG A 161 9.55 -8.53 -4.75
C ARG A 161 9.61 -7.06 -5.23
N PHE A 162 10.71 -6.37 -4.89
CA PHE A 162 10.88 -4.92 -5.07
C PHE A 162 10.62 -4.45 -6.51
N ASN A 163 11.17 -5.13 -7.52
CA ASN A 163 10.97 -4.76 -8.93
C ASN A 163 9.48 -4.71 -9.33
N LYS A 164 8.69 -5.72 -8.92
CA LYS A 164 7.25 -5.76 -9.21
C LYS A 164 6.50 -4.68 -8.42
N CYS A 165 6.88 -4.46 -7.16
CA CYS A 165 6.30 -3.39 -6.34
C CYS A 165 6.49 -2.02 -7.00
N LYS A 166 7.74 -1.67 -7.32
CA LYS A 166 8.10 -0.41 -7.99
C LYS A 166 7.38 -0.23 -9.31
N MET A 167 7.31 -1.29 -10.13
CA MET A 167 6.58 -1.28 -11.39
C MET A 167 5.12 -0.85 -11.18
N TYR A 168 4.40 -1.45 -10.24
CA TYR A 168 3.00 -1.09 -10.00
C TYR A 168 2.81 0.29 -9.36
N LEU A 169 3.75 0.75 -8.52
CA LEU A 169 3.74 2.14 -8.03
C LEU A 169 3.91 3.15 -9.15
N ASN A 170 4.84 2.91 -10.07
CA ASN A 170 5.04 3.77 -11.25
C ASN A 170 3.77 3.81 -12.10
N ILE A 171 3.12 2.67 -12.35
CA ILE A 171 1.89 2.67 -13.15
C ILE A 171 0.76 3.41 -12.43
N ALA A 172 0.61 3.25 -11.10
CA ALA A 172 -0.36 4.02 -10.33
C ALA A 172 -0.15 5.55 -10.47
N CYS A 173 1.11 6.00 -10.41
CA CYS A 173 1.47 7.40 -10.64
C CYS A 173 1.08 7.86 -12.05
N ILE A 174 1.38 7.07 -13.07
CA ILE A 174 1.05 7.38 -14.48
C ILE A 174 -0.48 7.49 -14.66
N MET A 175 -1.26 6.59 -14.06
CA MET A 175 -2.72 6.59 -14.17
C MET A 175 -3.37 7.81 -13.55
N ILE A 176 -2.93 8.20 -12.35
CA ILE A 176 -3.44 9.42 -11.70
C ILE A 176 -3.07 10.67 -12.51
N ARG A 177 -1.86 10.71 -13.11
CA ARG A 177 -1.47 11.79 -14.02
C ARG A 177 -2.36 11.85 -15.25
N ALA A 178 -2.61 10.71 -15.89
CA ALA A 178 -3.47 10.63 -17.07
C ALA A 178 -4.88 11.13 -16.74
N TYR A 179 -5.43 10.75 -15.58
CA TYR A 179 -6.71 11.25 -15.09
C TYR A 179 -6.73 12.77 -14.91
N PHE A 180 -5.70 13.32 -14.23
CA PHE A 180 -5.63 14.75 -13.94
C PHE A 180 -5.48 15.59 -15.21
N SER A 181 -4.65 15.15 -16.15
CA SER A 181 -4.33 15.89 -17.38
C SER A 181 -5.43 15.79 -18.45
N LEU A 182 -6.01 14.61 -18.64
CA LEU A 182 -6.94 14.36 -19.75
C LEU A 182 -8.41 14.52 -19.36
N TYR A 183 -8.76 14.22 -18.11
CA TYR A 183 -10.15 14.02 -17.73
C TYR A 183 -10.64 15.08 -16.74
N PHE A 184 -9.85 15.41 -15.72
CA PHE A 184 -10.28 16.30 -14.64
C PHE A 184 -10.66 17.70 -15.13
N SER A 185 -9.88 18.28 -16.06
CA SER A 185 -10.13 19.61 -16.63
C SER A 185 -11.45 19.71 -17.41
N VAL A 186 -11.83 18.65 -18.11
CA VAL A 186 -13.08 18.57 -18.89
C VAL A 186 -14.27 18.22 -17.98
N LEU A 187 -14.09 17.28 -17.05
CA LEU A 187 -15.17 16.79 -16.20
C LEU A 187 -15.71 17.87 -15.25
N ILE A 188 -14.81 18.66 -14.64
CA ILE A 188 -15.19 19.71 -13.68
C ILE A 188 -16.20 20.70 -14.28
N GLN A 189 -16.13 20.98 -15.58
CA GLN A 189 -17.02 21.95 -16.23
C GLN A 189 -18.48 21.48 -16.28
N THR A 190 -18.73 20.17 -16.13
CA THR A 190 -20.05 19.55 -16.32
C THR A 190 -20.69 19.04 -15.02
N MET A 191 -19.94 19.04 -13.91
CA MET A 191 -20.37 18.43 -12.64
C MET A 191 -20.80 19.47 -11.61
N SER A 192 -21.67 19.05 -10.68
CA SER A 192 -22.03 19.89 -9.53
C SER A 192 -20.85 20.08 -8.57
N VAL A 193 -20.89 21.16 -7.78
CA VAL A 193 -19.85 21.47 -6.77
C VAL A 193 -19.63 20.31 -5.78
N GLY A 194 -20.71 19.59 -5.41
CA GLY A 194 -20.64 18.45 -4.50
C GLY A 194 -19.88 17.26 -5.10
N GLU A 195 -20.15 16.93 -6.36
CA GLU A 195 -19.48 15.83 -7.06
C GLU A 195 -18.00 16.13 -7.33
N GLN A 196 -17.70 17.38 -7.71
CA GLN A 196 -16.32 17.85 -7.87
C GLN A 196 -15.52 17.66 -6.58
N LYS A 197 -16.11 18.03 -5.44
CA LYS A 197 -15.48 17.85 -4.13
C LYS A 197 -15.20 16.37 -3.82
N LEU A 198 -16.16 15.47 -4.09
CA LEU A 198 -15.99 14.04 -3.86
C LEU A 198 -14.85 13.45 -4.71
N ILE A 199 -14.83 13.76 -6.01
CA ILE A 199 -13.78 13.30 -6.93
C ILE A 199 -12.41 13.83 -6.49
N TYR A 200 -12.33 15.11 -6.14
CA TYR A 200 -11.10 15.71 -5.66
C TYR A 200 -10.59 15.02 -4.39
N MET A 201 -11.48 14.70 -3.44
CA MET A 201 -11.11 13.97 -2.22
C MET A 201 -10.62 12.54 -2.54
N ASN A 202 -11.28 11.82 -3.45
CA ASN A 202 -10.85 10.47 -3.86
C ASN A 202 -9.47 10.49 -4.54
N LEU A 203 -9.25 11.44 -5.45
CA LEU A 203 -7.96 11.63 -6.11
C LEU A 203 -6.87 11.91 -5.08
N LYS A 204 -7.16 12.81 -4.15
CA LYS A 204 -6.21 13.18 -3.09
C LYS A 204 -5.86 12.01 -2.17
N SER A 205 -6.86 11.24 -1.75
CA SER A 205 -6.67 10.02 -0.97
C SER A 205 -5.81 8.99 -1.71
N THR A 206 -6.00 8.88 -3.03
CA THR A 206 -5.21 7.98 -3.88
C THR A 206 -3.76 8.46 -4.00
N ILE A 207 -3.52 9.76 -4.21
CA ILE A 207 -2.18 10.35 -4.22
C ILE A 207 -1.48 10.14 -2.88
N PHE A 208 -2.17 10.40 -1.77
CA PHE A 208 -1.66 10.14 -0.42
C PHE A 208 -1.21 8.68 -0.29
N SER A 209 -2.05 7.74 -0.72
CA SER A 209 -1.76 6.31 -0.69
C SER A 209 -0.50 5.99 -1.49
N ILE A 210 -0.39 6.50 -2.73
CA ILE A 210 0.80 6.29 -3.59
C ILE A 210 2.08 6.76 -2.88
N LEU A 211 2.08 7.99 -2.34
CA LEU A 211 3.25 8.56 -1.67
C LEU A 211 3.62 7.78 -0.41
N MET A 212 2.63 7.38 0.38
CA MET A 212 2.86 6.55 1.57
C MET A 212 3.42 5.17 1.20
N TYR A 213 3.01 4.58 0.07
CA TYR A 213 3.58 3.32 -0.39
C TYR A 213 5.01 3.45 -0.91
N TRP A 214 5.40 4.59 -1.50
CA TRP A 214 6.81 4.88 -1.79
C TRP A 214 7.65 5.03 -0.51
N VAL A 215 7.12 5.68 0.52
CA VAL A 215 7.76 5.73 1.85
C VAL A 215 7.95 4.32 2.40
N ARG A 216 6.89 3.49 2.36
CA ARG A 216 6.95 2.09 2.82
C ARG A 216 7.95 1.27 2.00
N TYR A 217 8.01 1.46 0.69
CA TYR A 217 9.00 0.82 -0.18
C TYR A 217 10.42 1.09 0.30
N GLY A 218 10.78 2.37 0.47
CA GLY A 218 12.11 2.75 0.95
C GLY A 218 12.43 2.23 2.35
N LEU A 219 11.46 2.27 3.27
CA LEU A 219 11.61 1.75 4.63
C LEU A 219 11.83 0.24 4.65
N VAL A 220 11.06 -0.53 3.87
CA VAL A 220 11.21 -1.99 3.77
C VAL A 220 12.52 -2.35 3.09
N LEU A 221 12.94 -1.60 2.05
CA LEU A 221 14.23 -1.80 1.41
C LEU A 221 15.40 -1.58 2.40
N LEU A 222 15.37 -0.49 3.17
CA LEU A 222 16.35 -0.21 4.23
C LEU A 222 16.40 -1.32 5.29
N TYR A 223 15.23 -1.77 5.75
CA TYR A 223 15.09 -2.80 6.77
C TYR A 223 15.59 -4.17 6.29
N THR A 224 15.10 -4.64 5.14
CA THR A 224 15.43 -5.96 4.60
C THR A 224 16.90 -6.06 4.17
N SER A 225 17.48 -4.96 3.67
CA SER A 225 18.92 -4.88 3.40
C SER A 225 19.74 -5.04 4.67
N ARG A 226 19.29 -4.44 5.77
CA ARG A 226 19.90 -4.60 7.09
C ARG A 226 19.81 -6.04 7.59
N GLU A 227 18.64 -6.66 7.54
CA GLU A 227 18.48 -8.05 8.02
C GLU A 227 19.38 -9.01 7.24
N ARG A 228 19.43 -8.89 5.90
CA ARG A 228 20.35 -9.67 5.06
C ARG A 228 21.81 -9.44 5.39
N PHE A 229 22.20 -8.20 5.67
CA PHE A 229 23.58 -7.89 6.06
C PHE A 229 23.95 -8.52 7.41
N ILE A 230 23.01 -8.60 8.36
CA ILE A 230 23.21 -9.28 9.65
C ILE A 230 23.28 -10.80 9.44
N GLU A 231 22.41 -11.36 8.61
CA GLU A 231 22.40 -12.79 8.25
C GLU A 231 23.70 -13.20 7.58
N ALA A 232 24.17 -12.45 6.58
CA ALA A 232 25.46 -12.72 5.91
C ALA A 232 26.64 -12.73 6.90
N LYS A 233 26.66 -11.81 7.89
CA LYS A 233 27.68 -11.81 8.95
C LYS A 233 27.58 -13.00 9.92
N ARG A 234 26.42 -13.65 10.01
CA ARG A 234 26.20 -14.87 10.81
C ARG A 234 26.52 -16.13 9.99
N GLU A 235 26.26 -16.08 8.68
CA GLU A 235 26.46 -17.14 7.69
C GLU A 235 27.86 -17.17 7.07
N ASP A 236 28.78 -16.28 7.48
CA ASP A 236 30.23 -16.51 7.35
C ASP A 236 30.70 -17.80 8.10
N ASN A 237 29.78 -18.58 8.69
CA ASN A 237 29.96 -19.97 9.10
C ASN A 237 29.27 -21.04 8.24
N LEU A 238 28.37 -20.76 7.29
CA LEU A 238 27.84 -21.77 6.34
C LEU A 238 27.29 -21.13 5.04
N CYS A 239 27.77 -21.67 3.91
CA CYS A 239 27.66 -21.24 2.52
C CYS A 239 26.32 -20.71 1.94
N GLU A 240 26.51 -19.76 1.02
CA GLU A 240 25.84 -19.52 -0.28
C GLU A 240 24.50 -20.22 -0.55
N THR A 241 23.44 -19.42 -0.74
CA THR A 241 22.40 -19.58 -1.78
C THR A 241 21.38 -18.42 -1.60
N ASN A 242 20.72 -17.78 -2.56
CA ASN A 242 20.41 -18.01 -3.96
C ASN A 242 20.14 -16.63 -4.60
N ASN A 243 21.03 -16.15 -5.49
CA ASN A 243 20.69 -15.07 -6.42
C ASN A 243 19.93 -15.67 -7.63
N SER A 244 18.67 -16.04 -7.43
CA SER A 244 17.77 -16.32 -8.56
C SER A 244 17.28 -14.99 -9.13
N ILE A 245 18.13 -14.34 -9.93
CA ILE A 245 17.69 -13.28 -10.83
C ILE A 245 16.81 -13.94 -11.90
N SER A 246 15.50 -14.01 -11.64
CA SER A 246 14.53 -14.48 -12.63
C SER A 246 14.48 -13.43 -13.75
N LYS A 247 15.08 -13.76 -14.89
CA LYS A 247 15.25 -12.90 -16.07
C LYS A 247 14.02 -12.87 -17.00
N SER A 248 12.80 -13.05 -16.49
CA SER A 248 11.61 -13.30 -17.34
C SER A 248 10.44 -12.32 -17.17
N ALA A 249 10.67 -11.06 -16.82
CA ALA A 249 9.60 -10.04 -16.83
C ALA A 249 10.03 -8.63 -17.30
N THR A 250 11.30 -8.43 -17.66
CA THR A 250 11.81 -7.10 -18.05
C THR A 250 11.28 -6.64 -19.42
N MET A 251 10.75 -7.56 -20.25
CA MET A 251 10.33 -7.26 -21.63
C MET A 251 8.95 -6.61 -21.81
N SER A 252 8.10 -6.49 -20.78
CA SER A 252 6.77 -5.84 -20.92
C SER A 252 6.71 -4.38 -20.46
N VAL A 253 7.70 -3.92 -19.68
CA VAL A 253 7.64 -2.63 -18.95
C VAL A 253 7.91 -1.43 -19.85
N LYS A 254 8.86 -1.57 -20.79
CA LYS A 254 9.18 -0.51 -21.74
C LYS A 254 8.01 -0.22 -22.68
N GLN A 255 7.35 -1.27 -23.16
CA GLN A 255 6.15 -1.16 -23.99
C GLN A 255 4.95 -0.58 -23.22
N LEU A 256 4.78 -0.90 -21.94
CA LEU A 256 3.71 -0.34 -21.09
C LEU A 256 3.88 1.16 -20.83
N THR A 257 5.13 1.60 -20.60
CA THR A 257 5.45 3.01 -20.41
C THR A 257 5.44 3.77 -21.74
N GLU A 258 6.00 3.21 -22.81
CA GLU A 258 5.99 3.82 -24.16
C GLU A 258 4.56 3.90 -24.75
N SER A 259 3.71 2.89 -24.55
CA SER A 259 2.31 2.90 -25.02
C SER A 259 1.42 3.90 -24.28
N LEU A 260 1.75 4.26 -23.04
CA LEU A 260 1.03 5.27 -22.24
C LEU A 260 1.60 6.68 -22.43
N MET A 261 2.80 6.81 -23.00
CA MET A 261 3.51 8.07 -23.25
C MET A 261 3.35 8.49 -24.72
N SER A 262 2.14 8.90 -25.11
CA SER A 262 1.93 9.57 -26.40
C SER A 262 2.66 10.93 -26.44
N PRO A 263 3.19 11.39 -27.60
CA PRO A 263 4.08 12.55 -27.68
C PRO A 263 3.43 13.90 -27.33
N ASN A 264 2.09 13.96 -27.22
CA ASN A 264 1.34 15.21 -27.02
C ASN A 264 1.07 15.56 -25.54
N ILE A 265 1.65 14.85 -24.58
CA ILE A 265 1.49 15.17 -23.16
C ILE A 265 2.63 16.09 -22.73
N ASP A 266 2.49 17.38 -23.01
CA ASP A 266 3.37 18.45 -22.49
C ASP A 266 3.06 18.71 -21.01
N CYS A 267 3.29 17.69 -20.17
CA CYS A 267 3.15 17.74 -18.71
C CYS A 267 4.46 17.37 -18.02
N LYS A 268 5.54 17.92 -18.58
CA LYS A 268 6.92 17.71 -18.16
C LYS A 268 7.21 18.27 -16.75
N ASN A 269 6.51 19.33 -16.35
CA ASN A 269 7.04 20.22 -15.31
C ASN A 269 6.60 19.96 -13.85
N LYS A 270 5.82 18.92 -13.54
CA LYS A 270 5.46 18.59 -12.13
C LYS A 270 5.53 17.12 -11.74
N ILE A 271 5.72 16.20 -12.69
CA ILE A 271 5.71 14.75 -12.43
C ILE A 271 7.00 14.05 -12.90
N GLU A 272 7.90 14.74 -13.62
CA GLU A 272 9.27 14.24 -13.86
C GLU A 272 10.09 14.06 -12.56
N GLU A 273 9.60 14.55 -11.42
CA GLU A 273 10.15 14.24 -10.07
C GLU A 273 9.59 12.95 -9.43
N ILE A 274 8.63 12.24 -10.06
CA ILE A 274 7.95 11.06 -9.50
C ILE A 274 8.67 9.77 -9.93
N ILE A 275 9.99 9.73 -9.78
CA ILE A 275 10.69 8.49 -9.47
C ILE A 275 11.36 8.74 -8.12
N TYR A 276 10.66 8.37 -7.05
CA TYR A 276 11.09 8.77 -5.72
C TYR A 276 12.28 7.97 -5.22
N ILE A 277 12.38 6.68 -5.60
CA ILE A 277 13.46 5.79 -5.18
C ILE A 277 13.85 4.91 -6.38
N ASP A 278 15.05 5.14 -6.91
CA ASP A 278 15.58 4.43 -8.08
C ASP A 278 16.22 3.09 -7.70
N GLU A 279 16.66 2.95 -6.46
CA GLU A 279 17.35 1.77 -5.99
C GLU A 279 16.40 0.57 -5.86
N ASP A 280 16.72 -0.48 -6.62
CA ASP A 280 16.00 -1.77 -6.62
C ASP A 280 16.83 -2.90 -5.99
N ASN A 281 18.09 -2.60 -5.67
CA ASN A 281 19.04 -3.52 -5.08
C ASN A 281 19.16 -3.29 -3.57
N TYR A 282 19.53 -4.34 -2.86
CA TYR A 282 19.81 -4.27 -1.43
C TYR A 282 20.97 -3.31 -1.15
N ILE A 283 20.82 -2.55 -0.08
CA ILE A 283 21.71 -1.48 0.36
C ILE A 283 22.84 -2.07 1.18
N THR A 284 24.08 -1.78 0.82
CA THR A 284 25.28 -2.34 1.49
C THR A 284 26.08 -1.30 2.26
N ASN A 285 25.87 -0.01 2.01
CA ASN A 285 26.65 1.06 2.60
C ASN A 285 25.79 2.26 3.04
N TYR A 286 26.39 3.11 3.87
CA TYR A 286 25.74 4.29 4.43
C TYR A 286 25.30 5.31 3.38
N ASN A 287 26.06 5.51 2.30
CA ASN A 287 25.74 6.54 1.31
C ASN A 287 24.46 6.20 0.54
N ASP A 288 24.30 4.93 0.15
CA ASP A 288 23.09 4.45 -0.50
C ASP A 288 21.90 4.48 0.48
N ALA A 289 22.11 4.06 1.73
CA ALA A 289 21.09 4.17 2.78
C ALA A 289 20.63 5.62 2.99
N LYS A 290 21.59 6.56 3.01
CA LYS A 290 21.34 7.99 3.18
C LYS A 290 20.55 8.57 2.01
N ARG A 291 20.83 8.16 0.77
CA ARG A 291 20.10 8.61 -0.41
C ARG A 291 18.61 8.24 -0.30
N ILE A 292 18.32 6.98 0.01
CA ILE A 292 16.95 6.49 0.20
C ILE A 292 16.28 7.19 1.39
N PHE A 293 17.01 7.37 2.48
CA PHE A 293 16.53 8.11 3.65
C PHE A 293 16.12 9.55 3.31
N VAL A 294 16.92 10.28 2.52
CA VAL A 294 16.61 11.65 2.10
C VAL A 294 15.31 11.67 1.29
N ARG A 295 15.16 10.74 0.33
CA ARG A 295 13.93 10.60 -0.48
C ARG A 295 12.69 10.31 0.37
N ILE A 296 12.82 9.43 1.36
CA ILE A 296 11.74 9.17 2.33
C ILE A 296 11.36 10.44 3.09
N LEU A 297 12.34 11.22 3.55
CA LEU A 297 12.05 12.47 4.26
C LEU A 297 11.42 13.54 3.36
N GLU A 298 11.86 13.66 2.11
CA GLU A 298 11.25 14.56 1.13
C GLU A 298 9.76 14.25 0.94
N LEU A 299 9.43 12.97 0.74
CA LEU A 299 8.05 12.49 0.64
C LEU A 299 7.23 12.79 1.90
N LEU A 300 7.76 12.47 3.08
CA LEU A 300 7.07 12.68 4.35
C LEU A 300 6.87 14.18 4.65
N ASN A 301 7.82 15.02 4.28
CA ASN A 301 7.71 16.47 4.42
C ASN A 301 6.66 17.05 3.47
N TYR A 302 6.60 16.56 2.23
CA TYR A 302 5.54 16.92 1.29
C TYR A 302 4.15 16.60 1.85
N LEU A 303 3.98 15.38 2.37
CA LEU A 303 2.72 14.95 3.00
C LEU A 303 2.37 15.76 4.25
N LYS A 304 3.37 16.13 5.04
CA LYS A 304 3.19 16.96 6.25
C LYS A 304 2.82 18.41 5.94
N ALA A 305 3.28 18.96 4.81
CA ALA A 305 2.99 20.33 4.41
C ALA A 305 1.52 20.53 3.96
N ASP A 306 0.89 19.48 3.43
CA ASP A 306 -0.52 19.51 3.06
C ASP A 306 -1.41 19.39 4.32
N LYS A 307 -1.86 20.54 4.83
CA LYS A 307 -2.75 20.63 6.00
C LYS A 307 -4.05 19.84 5.86
N SER A 308 -4.52 19.65 4.63
CA SER A 308 -5.72 18.88 4.36
C SER A 308 -5.46 17.37 4.29
N ILE A 309 -4.21 16.92 4.39
CA ILE A 309 -3.82 15.52 4.65
C ILE A 309 -3.45 15.37 6.12
N SER A 310 -2.60 16.23 6.65
CA SER A 310 -2.05 16.13 8.01
C SER A 310 -3.02 16.57 9.13
N GLY A 311 -4.27 16.87 8.80
CA GLY A 311 -5.29 17.31 9.76
C GLY A 311 -5.75 16.21 10.71
N GLU A 312 -5.68 14.96 10.28
CA GLU A 312 -6.08 13.79 11.09
C GLU A 312 -4.95 13.34 12.03
N ALA A 313 -5.28 13.00 13.28
CA ALA A 313 -4.31 12.58 14.29
C ALA A 313 -3.59 11.27 13.91
N THR A 314 -4.33 10.31 13.37
CA THR A 314 -3.84 9.04 12.85
C THR A 314 -2.75 9.24 11.78
N VAL A 315 -3.01 10.11 10.81
CA VAL A 315 -2.08 10.45 9.71
C VAL A 315 -0.83 11.14 10.25
N ARG A 316 -0.96 12.09 11.18
CA ARG A 316 0.20 12.75 11.81
C ARG A 316 1.11 11.75 12.51
N VAL A 317 0.52 10.77 13.20
CA VAL A 317 1.28 9.73 13.91
C VAL A 317 1.92 8.76 12.93
N GLU A 318 1.21 8.35 11.88
CA GLU A 318 1.79 7.48 10.84
C GLU A 318 3.02 8.14 10.19
N ILE A 319 2.93 9.43 9.85
CA ILE A 319 4.07 10.21 9.31
C ILE A 319 5.22 10.24 10.33
N ALA A 320 4.96 10.56 11.60
CA ALA A 320 5.99 10.64 12.63
C ALA A 320 6.69 9.28 12.87
N GLN A 321 5.92 8.19 12.87
CA GLN A 321 6.46 6.83 12.98
C GLN A 321 7.29 6.45 11.76
N CYS A 322 6.87 6.83 10.55
CA CYS A 322 7.66 6.62 9.34
C CYS A 322 8.99 7.37 9.39
N VAL A 323 8.99 8.63 9.83
CA VAL A 323 10.22 9.41 10.06
C VAL A 323 11.09 8.71 11.10
N SER A 324 10.53 8.30 12.25
CA SER A 324 11.28 7.58 13.29
C SER A 324 11.92 6.30 12.76
N ARG A 325 11.19 5.49 11.98
CA ARG A 325 11.72 4.28 11.33
C ARG A 325 12.83 4.59 10.32
N ALA A 326 12.70 5.66 9.54
CA ALA A 326 13.74 6.07 8.59
C ALA A 326 15.05 6.37 9.32
N TYR A 327 15.01 7.16 10.40
CA TYR A 327 16.18 7.41 11.25
C TYR A 327 16.72 6.14 11.91
N LYS A 328 15.82 5.26 12.40
CA LYS A 328 16.21 3.96 12.99
C LYS A 328 17.04 3.14 12.01
N TYR A 329 16.58 3.04 10.76
CA TYR A 329 17.25 2.21 9.77
C TYR A 329 18.53 2.86 9.23
N LEU A 330 18.56 4.18 9.05
CA LEU A 330 19.81 4.87 8.68
C LEU A 330 20.89 4.71 9.77
N ALA A 331 20.51 4.80 11.04
CA ALA A 331 21.42 4.68 12.17
C ALA A 331 22.15 3.33 12.23
N PHE A 332 21.61 2.28 11.61
CA PHE A 332 22.29 0.99 11.51
C PHE A 332 23.55 1.04 10.64
N TYR A 333 23.52 1.82 9.57
CA TYR A 333 24.64 1.94 8.62
C TYR A 333 25.69 2.97 9.10
N GLU A 334 25.43 3.68 10.19
CA GLU A 334 26.34 4.65 10.78
C GLU A 334 27.29 3.96 11.78
N PHE A 335 28.59 4.00 11.50
CA PHE A 335 29.62 3.39 12.34
C PHE A 335 30.04 4.29 13.49
N ASP A 336 29.98 5.61 13.32
CA ASP A 336 30.32 6.58 14.35
C ASP A 336 29.21 6.60 15.41
N LYS A 337 29.53 6.17 16.64
CA LYS A 337 28.58 6.08 17.75
C LYS A 337 27.96 7.43 18.13
N ILE A 338 28.70 8.53 17.98
CA ILE A 338 28.20 9.88 18.26
C ILE A 338 27.18 10.28 17.19
N LYS A 339 27.46 10.03 15.91
CA LYS A 339 26.49 10.27 14.83
C LYS A 339 25.27 9.35 14.94
N GLN A 340 25.48 8.09 15.28
CA GLN A 340 24.40 7.13 15.54
C GLN A 340 23.49 7.63 16.66
N MET A 341 24.06 8.12 17.75
CA MET A 341 23.32 8.72 18.87
C MET A 341 22.52 9.96 18.44
N LYS A 342 23.10 10.84 17.62
CA LYS A 342 22.39 12.00 17.06
C LYS A 342 21.15 11.58 16.26
N LEU A 343 21.27 10.54 15.43
CA LEU A 343 20.13 10.00 14.67
C LEU A 343 19.04 9.45 15.60
N GLN A 344 19.41 8.74 16.67
CA GLN A 344 18.44 8.24 17.66
C GLN A 344 17.76 9.37 18.44
N LYS A 345 18.50 10.39 18.86
CA LYS A 345 17.93 11.58 19.53
C LYS A 345 16.94 12.32 18.63
N ARG A 346 17.21 12.38 17.32
CA ARG A 346 16.28 12.98 16.35
C ARG A 346 14.95 12.22 16.26
N ARG A 347 14.94 10.90 16.47
CA ARG A 347 13.70 10.11 16.58
C ARG A 347 12.89 10.53 17.80
N ILE A 348 13.54 10.68 18.97
CA ILE A 348 12.89 11.14 20.19
C ILE A 348 12.21 12.48 19.95
N GLU A 349 12.93 13.45 19.36
CA GLU A 349 12.39 14.78 19.08
C GLU A 349 11.17 14.73 18.15
N VAL A 350 11.23 13.94 17.08
CA VAL A 350 10.11 13.78 16.14
C VAL A 350 8.87 13.21 16.84
N LEU A 351 9.05 12.18 17.66
CA LEU A 351 7.95 11.52 18.38
C LEU A 351 7.39 12.40 19.51
N GLU A 352 8.25 13.07 20.28
CA GLU A 352 7.85 14.04 21.32
C GLU A 352 7.05 15.20 20.70
N ASN A 353 7.49 15.71 19.55
CA ASN A 353 6.75 16.76 18.82
C ASN A 353 5.41 16.26 18.30
N CYS A 354 5.31 15.01 17.84
CA CYS A 354 4.05 14.41 17.46
C CYS A 354 3.09 14.30 18.66
N LEU A 355 3.58 13.81 19.80
CA LEU A 355 2.79 13.63 21.02
C LEU A 355 2.16 14.94 21.53
N LYS A 356 2.84 16.08 21.35
CA LYS A 356 2.31 17.42 21.68
C LYS A 356 1.11 17.83 20.83
N THR A 357 0.93 17.22 19.66
CA THR A 357 -0.18 17.53 18.72
C THR A 357 -1.39 16.61 18.88
N LEU A 358 -1.33 15.64 19.79
CA LEU A 358 -2.40 14.67 20.05
C LEU A 358 -3.30 15.15 21.18
N GLN A 359 -4.61 14.99 21.01
CA GLN A 359 -5.61 15.36 22.00
C GLN A 359 -5.77 14.26 23.06
N ALA A 360 -6.46 14.56 24.16
CA ALA A 360 -6.70 13.58 25.23
C ALA A 360 -7.51 12.36 24.75
N ASP A 361 -8.37 12.53 23.75
CA ASP A 361 -9.19 11.44 23.20
C ASP A 361 -8.37 10.44 22.35
N ASP A 362 -7.13 10.79 21.98
CA ASP A 362 -6.22 9.94 21.17
C ASP A 362 -5.46 8.90 22.02
N ASN A 363 -5.98 8.50 23.19
CA ASN A 363 -5.24 7.73 24.21
C ASN A 363 -4.54 6.46 23.69
N VAL A 364 -5.20 5.69 22.83
CA VAL A 364 -4.62 4.47 22.24
C VAL A 364 -3.39 4.81 21.38
N ILE A 365 -3.51 5.82 20.52
CA ILE A 365 -2.45 6.24 19.61
C ILE A 365 -1.29 6.89 20.39
N ARG A 366 -1.62 7.69 21.40
CA ARG A 366 -0.67 8.28 22.34
C ARG A 366 0.14 7.21 23.06
N SER A 367 -0.52 6.13 23.50
CA SER A 367 0.14 5.00 24.14
C SER A 367 1.23 4.39 23.26
N PHE A 368 0.94 4.10 21.99
CA PHE A 368 1.94 3.56 21.06
C PHE A 368 3.13 4.51 20.83
N VAL A 369 2.89 5.82 20.76
CA VAL A 369 3.97 6.82 20.63
C VAL A 369 4.81 6.87 21.91
N CYS A 370 4.19 6.86 23.09
CA CYS A 370 4.90 6.81 24.38
C CYS A 370 5.79 5.57 24.49
N PHE A 371 5.26 4.39 24.13
CA PHE A 371 6.04 3.15 24.11
C PHE A 371 7.27 3.28 23.20
N GLU A 372 7.08 3.78 21.97
CA GLU A 372 8.20 3.97 21.05
C GLU A 372 9.26 4.92 21.62
N ILE A 373 8.84 6.06 22.20
CA ILE A 373 9.77 7.01 22.83
C ILE A 373 10.56 6.34 23.97
N GLY A 374 9.91 5.55 24.84
CA GLY A 374 10.57 4.80 25.90
C GLY A 374 11.64 3.86 25.37
N VAL A 375 11.32 3.09 24.32
CA VAL A 375 12.26 2.20 23.63
C VAL A 375 13.44 2.99 23.03
N VAL A 376 13.20 4.13 22.39
CA VAL A 376 14.32 4.92 21.81
C VAL A 376 15.23 5.49 22.90
N ASN A 377 14.69 6.01 24.00
CA ASN A 377 15.51 6.49 25.13
C ASN A 377 16.41 5.37 25.68
N SER A 378 15.87 4.16 25.81
CA SER A 378 16.64 2.98 26.22
C SER A 378 17.77 2.64 25.22
N ILE A 379 17.52 2.78 23.91
CA ILE A 379 18.55 2.57 22.88
C ILE A 379 19.67 3.63 23.00
N VAL A 380 19.32 4.90 23.20
CA VAL A 380 20.32 5.97 23.37
C VAL A 380 21.18 5.70 24.61
N LEU A 381 20.55 5.30 25.73
CA LEU A 381 21.25 4.93 26.96
C LEU A 381 22.25 3.80 26.71
N ASN A 382 21.84 2.74 25.99
CA ASN A 382 22.73 1.63 25.67
C ASN A 382 23.94 2.06 24.83
N ILE A 383 23.73 2.94 23.83
CA ILE A 383 24.84 3.48 23.01
C ILE A 383 25.83 4.26 23.87
N ILE A 384 25.35 5.06 24.83
CA ILE A 384 26.21 5.82 25.76
C ILE A 384 27.03 4.85 26.61
N ILE A 385 26.39 3.85 27.22
CA ILE A 385 27.06 2.85 28.07
C ILE A 385 28.12 2.06 27.28
N GLU A 386 27.81 1.63 26.05
CA GLU A 386 28.77 0.95 25.17
C GLU A 386 29.96 1.84 24.84
N ASN A 387 29.72 3.13 24.53
CA ASN A 387 30.79 4.06 24.19
C ASN A 387 31.75 4.29 25.37
N LEU A 388 31.21 4.42 26.58
CA LEU A 388 31.99 4.57 27.81
C LEU A 388 32.86 3.34 28.09
N ARG A 389 32.29 2.14 27.93
CA ARG A 389 33.04 0.87 28.10
C ARG A 389 34.20 0.75 27.11
N ASN A 390 34.04 1.25 25.89
CA ASN A 390 35.09 1.17 24.87
C ASN A 390 36.22 2.20 25.09
N LEU A 391 35.92 3.33 25.73
CA LEU A 391 36.89 4.40 26.00
C LEU A 391 37.70 4.15 27.28
N ASN A 392 37.27 3.25 28.19
CA ASN A 392 37.86 3.06 29.52
C ASN A 392 38.02 4.37 30.31
N GLU A 393 37.16 5.36 30.04
CA GLU A 393 37.18 6.67 30.69
C GLU A 393 36.22 6.70 31.88
N ASP A 394 36.64 7.37 32.95
CA ASP A 394 35.74 7.67 34.07
C ASP A 394 34.63 8.62 33.60
N LEU A 395 33.40 8.28 34.02
CA LEU A 395 32.20 9.06 33.71
C LEU A 395 32.37 10.53 34.14
N ASN A 396 32.28 11.45 33.18
CA ASN A 396 32.24 12.86 33.54
C ASN A 396 30.85 13.24 34.09
N ALA A 397 30.78 14.29 34.92
CA ALA A 397 29.54 14.70 35.58
C ALA A 397 28.40 15.03 34.59
N LYS A 398 28.74 15.44 33.35
CA LYS A 398 27.77 15.76 32.31
C LYS A 398 27.13 14.50 31.71
N GLU A 399 27.92 13.44 31.50
CA GLU A 399 27.46 12.15 31.01
C GLU A 399 26.59 11.42 32.03
N LEU A 400 26.96 11.48 33.32
CA LEU A 400 26.12 10.97 34.42
C LEU A 400 24.74 11.63 34.42
N LEU A 401 24.72 12.96 34.34
CA LEU A 401 23.47 13.72 34.32
C LEU A 401 22.62 13.39 33.09
N GLU A 402 23.25 13.19 31.94
CA GLU A 402 22.56 12.77 30.72
C GLU A 402 21.96 11.35 30.86
N ILE A 403 22.72 10.40 31.44
CA ILE A 403 22.23 9.05 31.73
C ILE A 403 21.03 9.09 32.66
N GLU A 404 21.11 9.83 33.77
CA GLU A 404 20.00 9.98 34.71
C GLU A 404 18.74 10.55 34.05
N GLN A 405 18.90 11.55 33.18
CA GLN A 405 17.79 12.13 32.43
C GLN A 405 17.15 11.13 31.48
N LEU A 406 17.95 10.35 30.75
CA LEU A 406 17.44 9.32 29.84
C LEU A 406 16.70 8.21 30.57
N VAL A 407 17.21 7.77 31.74
CA VAL A 407 16.53 6.79 32.59
C VAL A 407 15.19 7.33 33.07
N LYS A 408 15.17 8.55 33.63
CA LYS A 408 13.93 9.20 34.10
C LYS A 408 12.91 9.34 32.97
N LYS A 409 13.33 9.79 31.78
CA LYS A 409 12.47 9.88 30.60
C LYS A 409 11.93 8.51 30.18
N SER A 410 12.79 7.49 30.11
CA SER A 410 12.39 6.15 29.73
C SER A 410 11.32 5.57 30.67
N VAL A 411 11.52 5.71 31.99
CA VAL A 411 10.55 5.28 33.00
C VAL A 411 9.24 6.03 32.86
N MET A 412 9.29 7.36 32.73
CA MET A 412 8.10 8.20 32.55
C MET A 412 7.27 7.77 31.33
N TYR A 413 7.91 7.54 30.17
CA TYR A 413 7.18 7.15 28.96
C TYR A 413 6.60 5.73 29.04
N PHE A 414 7.28 4.78 29.69
CA PHE A 414 6.71 3.46 29.94
C PHE A 414 5.55 3.48 30.94
N GLN A 415 5.60 4.34 31.96
CA GLN A 415 4.47 4.55 32.88
C GLN A 415 3.25 5.11 32.14
N LEU A 416 3.45 6.16 31.32
CA LEU A 416 2.39 6.73 30.48
C LEU A 416 1.78 5.70 29.52
N TYR A 417 2.60 4.79 28.97
CA TYR A 417 2.11 3.67 28.18
C TYR A 417 1.20 2.74 29.02
N THR A 418 1.65 2.32 30.21
CA THR A 418 0.86 1.40 31.06
C THR A 418 -0.42 2.04 31.61
N ASP A 419 -0.40 3.33 31.92
CA ASP A 419 -1.56 4.01 32.50
C ASP A 419 -2.65 4.26 31.45
N ASN A 420 -2.30 4.43 30.18
CA ASN A 420 -3.26 4.53 29.07
C ASN A 420 -3.89 3.18 28.66
N HIS A 421 -3.45 2.06 29.27
CA HIS A 421 -3.96 0.71 29.04
C HIS A 421 -4.70 0.10 30.24
N LYS A 422 -4.85 0.86 31.34
CA LYS A 422 -5.80 0.55 32.43
C LYS A 422 -7.15 1.17 32.11
#